data_AF-B8JBX7-F1
#
_entry.id   AF-B8JBX7-F1
#
_cell.length_a   1.000
_cell.length_b   1.000
_cell.length_c   1.000
_cell.angle_alpha   90.00
_cell.angle_beta   90.00
_cell.angle_gamma   90.00
#
_symmetry.space_group_name_H-M   'P 1'
#
loop_
_entity.id
_entity.type
_entity.pdbx_description
1 polymer ?
#
loop_
_entity_poly.entity_id
_entity_poly.type
_entity_poly.pdbx_seq_one_letter_code
_entity_poly.pdbx_strand_id
1 'polypeptide(L)'
;MNRTAWIATAALALTLSGCASVAAQRARTRYLEAELDRLRYPQPAEEIWGDVRRLLMQNEFPLADEEDPREGIQGLVVNLFTPARPTEIDKAGRRKLDTGWRKDQTRVHAEASPGEGGVQVRLTRLVEDQTEHGRGKPSRDVDLELELARLLAPQEAARIEAGIPKPR
;
A
#
# COMPACT_ATOMS: atom_id res chain seq x y z
N MET A 1 43.66 -30.14 -40.02
CA MET A 1 43.57 -28.90 -39.20
C MET A 1 42.26 -28.19 -39.51
N ASN A 2 41.78 -27.40 -38.54
CA ASN A 2 40.60 -26.51 -38.53
C ASN A 2 39.31 -27.11 -37.98
N ARG A 3 39.27 -27.24 -36.64
CA ARG A 3 38.08 -27.48 -35.80
C ARG A 3 37.80 -26.23 -34.96
N THR A 4 37.32 -25.13 -35.55
CA THR A 4 36.99 -23.91 -34.79
C THR A 4 36.01 -23.04 -35.57
N ALA A 5 34.72 -23.40 -35.59
CA ALA A 5 33.68 -22.54 -36.17
C ALA A 5 32.26 -22.86 -35.66
N TRP A 6 32.06 -23.19 -34.38
CA TRP A 6 30.73 -23.58 -33.87
C TRP A 6 30.40 -23.10 -32.45
N ILE A 7 30.90 -21.92 -32.03
CA ILE A 7 30.47 -21.31 -30.76
C ILE A 7 30.23 -19.81 -30.97
N ALA A 8 29.13 -19.46 -31.64
CA ALA A 8 28.72 -18.06 -31.77
C ALA A 8 27.20 -17.89 -31.95
N THR A 9 26.36 -18.68 -31.27
CA THR A 9 24.89 -18.51 -31.38
C THR A 9 24.11 -19.02 -30.17
N ALA A 10 24.42 -18.55 -28.96
CA ALA A 10 23.61 -18.91 -27.78
C ALA A 10 23.44 -17.81 -26.72
N ALA A 11 23.92 -16.58 -26.96
CA ALA A 11 23.96 -15.53 -25.92
C ALA A 11 22.94 -14.39 -26.10
N LEU A 12 22.07 -14.41 -27.12
CA LEU A 12 21.19 -13.28 -27.44
C LEU A 12 19.70 -13.47 -27.13
N ALA A 13 19.32 -14.50 -26.34
CA ALA A 13 17.92 -14.80 -26.02
C ALA A 13 17.49 -14.40 -24.59
N LEU A 14 18.37 -13.84 -23.77
CA LEU A 14 18.11 -13.55 -22.34
C LEU A 14 17.68 -12.11 -22.03
N THR A 15 17.55 -11.22 -23.02
CA THR A 15 17.25 -9.79 -22.79
C THR A 15 15.81 -9.38 -23.08
N LEU A 16 14.98 -10.24 -23.68
CA LEU A 16 13.58 -9.92 -24.01
C LEU A 16 12.57 -10.33 -22.94
N SER A 17 12.96 -11.14 -21.95
CA SER A 17 12.08 -11.61 -20.86
C SER A 17 11.79 -10.54 -19.80
N GLY A 18 12.57 -9.44 -19.76
CA GLY A 18 12.40 -8.37 -18.76
C GLY A 18 11.24 -7.39 -19.02
N CYS A 19 10.87 -7.17 -20.29
CA CYS A 19 9.86 -6.16 -20.64
C CYS A 19 8.41 -6.62 -20.40
N ALA A 20 8.14 -7.91 -20.57
CA ALA A 20 6.78 -8.47 -20.40
C ALA A 20 6.33 -8.43 -18.93
N SER A 21 7.23 -8.73 -17.99
CA SER A 21 6.93 -8.71 -16.54
C SER A 21 6.59 -7.30 -16.04
N VAL A 22 7.37 -6.29 -16.44
CA VAL A 22 7.12 -4.89 -16.05
C VAL A 22 5.81 -4.38 -16.65
N ALA A 23 5.51 -4.74 -17.91
CA ALA A 23 4.26 -4.37 -18.55
C ALA A 23 3.04 -5.02 -17.87
N ALA A 24 3.13 -6.30 -17.52
CA ALA A 24 2.08 -7.02 -16.78
C ALA A 24 1.84 -6.40 -15.40
N GLN A 25 2.91 -6.08 -14.65
CA GLN A 25 2.77 -5.44 -13.34
C GLN A 25 2.12 -4.05 -13.45
N ARG A 26 2.51 -3.24 -14.43
CA ARG A 26 1.88 -1.93 -14.67
C ARG A 26 0.40 -2.05 -15.03
N ALA A 27 0.04 -3.04 -15.85
CA ALA A 27 -1.35 -3.30 -16.22
C ALA A 27 -2.17 -3.71 -14.99
N ARG A 28 -1.63 -4.59 -14.14
CA ARG A 28 -2.24 -4.97 -12.86
C ARG A 28 -2.45 -3.76 -11.95
N THR A 29 -1.41 -2.98 -11.69
CA THR A 29 -1.52 -1.81 -10.80
C THR A 29 -2.58 -0.83 -11.30
N ARG A 30 -2.55 -0.46 -12.58
CA ARG A 30 -3.55 0.48 -13.16
C ARG A 30 -4.97 -0.05 -13.06
N TYR A 31 -5.16 -1.35 -13.30
CA TYR A 31 -6.46 -1.98 -13.17
C TYR A 31 -6.96 -1.91 -11.71
N LEU A 32 -6.10 -2.26 -10.74
CA LEU A 32 -6.44 -2.20 -9.32
C LEU A 32 -6.74 -0.78 -8.87
N GLU A 33 -5.92 0.21 -9.26
CA GLU A 33 -6.17 1.62 -8.96
C GLU A 33 -7.56 2.06 -9.42
N ALA A 34 -7.92 1.72 -10.67
CA ALA A 34 -9.20 2.10 -11.26
C ALA A 34 -10.40 1.43 -10.57
N GLU A 35 -10.32 0.15 -10.24
CA GLU A 35 -11.40 -0.56 -9.55
C GLU A 35 -11.53 -0.14 -8.08
N LEU A 36 -10.42 -0.01 -7.36
CA LEU A 36 -10.41 0.45 -5.97
C LEU A 36 -10.85 1.91 -5.84
N ASP A 37 -10.63 2.74 -6.86
CA ASP A 37 -11.17 4.11 -6.91
C ASP A 37 -12.70 4.17 -7.01
N ARG A 38 -13.33 3.12 -7.53
CA ARG A 38 -14.79 3.01 -7.62
C ARG A 38 -15.40 2.34 -6.40
N LEU A 39 -14.61 1.55 -5.66
CA LEU A 39 -15.09 0.85 -4.48
C LEU A 39 -15.56 1.85 -3.42
N ARG A 40 -16.78 1.64 -2.93
CA ARG A 40 -17.37 2.37 -1.81
C ARG A 40 -17.84 1.35 -0.79
N TYR A 41 -17.42 1.54 0.45
CA TYR A 41 -17.86 0.72 1.57
C TYR A 41 -19.14 1.33 2.15
N PRO A 42 -20.25 0.58 2.23
CA PRO A 42 -21.52 1.11 2.73
C PRO A 42 -21.50 1.42 4.23
N GLN A 43 -20.55 0.86 4.98
CA GLN A 43 -20.42 1.07 6.42
C GLN A 43 -20.02 2.52 6.76
N PRO A 44 -20.36 3.02 7.96
CA PRO A 44 -19.90 4.33 8.43
C PRO A 44 -18.37 4.41 8.51
N ALA A 45 -17.83 5.61 8.33
CA ALA A 45 -16.38 5.84 8.33
C ALA A 45 -15.71 5.41 9.65
N GLU A 46 -16.43 5.48 10.78
CA GLU A 46 -15.93 5.05 12.08
C GLU A 46 -15.70 3.55 12.19
N GLU A 47 -16.65 2.75 11.70
CA GLU A 47 -16.56 1.28 11.71
C GLU A 47 -15.39 0.83 10.84
N ILE A 48 -15.34 1.35 9.61
CA ILE A 48 -14.26 1.08 8.65
C ILE A 48 -12.91 1.50 9.22
N TRP A 49 -12.85 2.62 9.95
CA TRP A 49 -11.59 3.10 10.52
C TRP A 49 -11.00 2.12 11.54
N GLY A 50 -11.85 1.47 12.34
CA GLY A 50 -11.42 0.40 13.24
C GLY A 50 -10.75 -0.75 12.48
N ASP A 51 -11.34 -1.16 11.37
CA ASP A 51 -10.79 -2.23 10.52
C ASP A 51 -9.50 -1.82 9.79
N VAL A 52 -9.42 -0.57 9.31
CA VAL A 52 -8.19 0.00 8.73
C VAL A 52 -7.05 -0.04 9.74
N ARG A 53 -7.28 0.43 10.97
CA ARG A 53 -6.25 0.38 12.03
C ARG A 53 -5.85 -1.05 12.36
N ARG A 54 -6.81 -1.98 12.43
CA ARG A 54 -6.53 -3.39 12.68
C ARG A 54 -5.66 -4.00 11.58
N LEU A 55 -5.98 -3.73 10.31
CA LEU A 55 -5.19 -4.18 9.17
C LEU A 55 -3.76 -3.65 9.22
N LEU A 56 -3.58 -2.37 9.56
CA LEU A 56 -2.25 -1.76 9.68
C LEU A 56 -1.43 -2.39 10.82
N MET A 57 -2.05 -2.65 11.97
CA MET A 57 -1.39 -3.36 13.09
C MET A 57 -1.02 -4.80 12.71
N GLN A 58 -1.90 -5.52 12.01
CA GLN A 58 -1.64 -6.88 11.52
C GLN A 58 -0.47 -6.92 10.52
N ASN A 59 -0.27 -5.83 9.78
CA ASN A 59 0.85 -5.64 8.86
C ASN A 59 2.09 -4.99 9.53
N GLU A 60 2.14 -5.02 10.86
CA GLU A 60 3.24 -4.52 11.69
C GLU A 60 3.57 -3.03 11.49
N PHE A 61 2.59 -2.23 11.07
CA PHE A 61 2.75 -0.78 11.04
C PHE A 61 2.51 -0.20 12.43
N PRO A 62 3.47 0.58 12.98
CA PRO A 62 3.29 1.23 14.27
C PRO A 62 2.24 2.34 14.17
N LEU A 63 1.24 2.31 15.04
CA LEU A 63 0.21 3.34 15.13
C LEU A 63 0.44 4.23 16.35
N ALA A 64 -0.08 5.46 16.31
CA ALA A 64 -0.21 6.26 17.52
C ALA A 64 -1.37 5.70 18.33
N ASP A 65 -1.13 5.39 19.60
CA ASP A 65 -2.19 5.01 20.51
C ASP A 65 -3.16 6.19 20.69
N GLU A 66 -4.47 5.91 20.73
CA GLU A 66 -5.50 6.94 20.90
C GLU A 66 -5.59 7.45 22.36
N GLU A 67 -4.84 6.86 23.29
CA GLU A 67 -4.89 7.16 24.73
C GLU A 67 -3.51 7.29 25.38
N ASP A 68 -2.57 8.07 24.83
CA ASP A 68 -1.50 8.55 25.70
C ASP A 68 -0.94 9.95 25.38
N PRO A 69 -1.49 11.00 26.01
CA PRO A 69 -0.82 12.29 26.08
C PRO A 69 0.27 12.24 27.17
N ARG A 70 1.34 11.47 26.94
CA ARG A 70 2.60 11.37 27.72
C ARG A 70 2.61 10.43 28.95
N GLU A 71 2.74 9.14 28.73
CA GLU A 71 3.49 8.19 29.56
C GLU A 71 4.37 7.34 28.61
N GLY A 72 5.66 7.13 28.79
CA GLY A 72 6.29 6.57 29.97
C GLY A 72 7.15 5.37 29.55
N ILE A 73 8.23 5.63 28.81
CA ILE A 73 9.50 4.86 28.85
C ILE A 73 9.34 3.34 29.09
N GLN A 74 8.81 2.57 28.13
CA GLN A 74 8.93 1.09 28.19
C GLN A 74 8.78 0.37 26.83
N GLY A 75 9.28 0.99 25.77
CA GLY A 75 9.41 0.40 24.43
C GLY A 75 10.66 0.92 23.72
N LEU A 76 11.80 0.83 24.40
CA LEU A 76 13.05 1.50 24.07
C LEU A 76 13.80 0.83 22.90
N VAL A 77 13.19 0.65 21.73
CA VAL A 77 13.86 0.62 20.39
C VAL A 77 12.83 0.86 19.26
N VAL A 78 12.18 2.02 19.20
CA VAL A 78 11.47 2.43 17.97
C VAL A 78 12.01 3.79 17.57
N ASN A 79 12.84 3.76 16.53
CA ASN A 79 13.40 4.85 15.74
C ASN A 79 12.90 6.27 16.10
N LEU A 80 13.85 7.13 16.47
CA LEU A 80 13.74 8.59 16.62
C LEU A 80 13.34 9.35 15.32
N PHE A 81 12.76 8.66 14.34
CA PHE A 81 12.37 9.19 13.04
C PHE A 81 10.84 9.31 13.05
N THR A 82 10.33 10.55 13.01
CA THR A 82 8.91 10.99 12.96
C THR A 82 7.87 10.03 13.62
N PRO A 83 7.33 10.38 14.80
CA PRO A 83 6.33 9.53 15.47
C PRO A 83 5.08 9.34 14.61
N ALA A 84 4.41 8.19 14.79
CA ALA A 84 3.08 7.96 14.23
C ALA A 84 2.16 9.13 14.60
N ARG A 85 1.30 9.56 13.67
CA ARG A 85 0.34 10.64 13.93
C ARG A 85 -0.99 10.06 14.40
N PRO A 86 -1.64 10.68 15.40
CA PRO A 86 -2.98 10.28 15.80
C PRO A 86 -3.97 10.47 14.64
N THR A 87 -5.10 9.77 14.72
CA THR A 87 -6.21 9.97 13.80
C THR A 87 -6.65 11.43 13.80
N GLU A 88 -6.50 12.12 12.66
CA GLU A 88 -7.08 13.43 12.43
C GLU A 88 -8.46 13.27 11.77
N ILE A 89 -9.46 13.95 12.31
CA ILE A 89 -10.81 14.00 11.74
C ILE A 89 -11.05 15.43 11.25
N ASP A 90 -11.31 15.59 9.96
CA ASP A 90 -11.57 16.91 9.38
C ASP A 90 -13.06 17.31 9.44
N LYS A 91 -13.35 18.56 9.07
CA LYS A 91 -14.72 19.10 9.05
C LYS A 91 -15.66 18.39 8.08
N ALA A 92 -15.12 17.65 7.11
CA ALA A 92 -15.88 16.84 6.16
C ALA A 92 -16.08 15.40 6.64
N GLY A 93 -15.63 15.06 7.86
CA GLY A 93 -15.69 13.72 8.41
C GLY A 93 -14.66 12.76 7.82
N ARG A 94 -13.67 13.26 7.06
CA ARG A 94 -12.55 12.45 6.59
C ARG A 94 -11.64 12.11 7.76
N ARG A 95 -11.22 10.86 7.83
CA ARG A 95 -10.28 10.36 8.84
C ARG A 95 -8.94 10.12 8.18
N LYS A 96 -7.87 10.61 8.79
CA LYS A 96 -6.50 10.49 8.28
C LYS A 96 -5.58 10.03 9.40
N LEU A 97 -4.65 9.14 9.09
CA LEU A 97 -3.52 8.86 9.99
C LEU A 97 -2.25 8.62 9.17
N ASP A 98 -1.12 8.92 9.79
CA ASP A 98 0.20 8.50 9.31
C ASP A 98 0.73 7.47 10.31
N THR A 99 1.07 6.27 9.84
CA THR A 99 1.78 5.31 10.67
C THR A 99 3.19 5.82 10.98
N GLY A 100 3.81 5.28 12.02
CA GLY A 100 5.23 5.46 12.25
C GLY A 100 6.05 4.73 11.18
N TRP A 101 7.34 5.04 11.13
CA TRP A 101 8.28 4.39 10.21
C TRP A 101 8.61 2.97 10.68
N ARG A 102 8.53 2.01 9.76
CA ARG A 102 9.04 0.65 9.93
C ARG A 102 10.56 0.61 9.77
N LYS A 103 11.18 -0.52 10.13
CA LYS A 103 12.63 -0.75 9.98
C LYS A 103 13.11 -0.64 8.53
N ASP A 104 12.24 -0.90 7.56
CA ASP A 104 12.50 -0.79 6.12
C ASP A 104 12.32 0.65 5.60
N GLN A 105 12.17 1.63 6.50
CA GLN A 105 11.91 3.03 6.16
C GLN A 105 10.64 3.21 5.31
N THR A 106 9.62 2.40 5.58
CA THR A 106 8.28 2.60 5.03
C THR A 106 7.30 3.02 6.10
N ARG A 107 6.37 3.89 5.73
CA ARG A 107 5.17 4.18 6.51
C ARG A 107 3.97 4.28 5.58
N VAL A 108 2.77 4.21 6.15
CA VAL A 108 1.53 4.31 5.39
C VAL A 108 0.77 5.55 5.84
N HIS A 109 0.31 6.32 4.87
CA HIS A 109 -0.74 7.31 5.04
C HIS A 109 -2.07 6.66 4.71
N ALA A 110 -2.98 6.59 5.68
CA ALA A 110 -4.32 6.09 5.49
C ALA A 110 -5.32 7.24 5.50
N GLU A 111 -6.24 7.25 4.52
CA GLU A 111 -7.32 8.23 4.42
C GLU A 111 -8.65 7.49 4.18
N ALA A 112 -9.64 7.76 5.02
CA ALA A 112 -11.02 7.35 4.81
C ALA A 112 -11.88 8.59 4.55
N SER A 113 -12.48 8.67 3.37
CA SER A 113 -13.29 9.80 2.93
C SER A 113 -14.75 9.38 2.75
N PRO A 114 -15.70 9.95 3.51
CA PRO A 114 -17.11 9.76 3.23
C PRO A 114 -17.47 10.46 1.91
N GLY A 115 -18.34 9.82 1.12
CA GLY A 115 -18.83 10.34 -0.14
C GLY A 115 -20.20 9.78 -0.49
N GLU A 116 -20.65 10.07 -1.71
CA GLU A 116 -21.89 9.50 -2.24
C GLU A 116 -21.75 7.98 -2.38
N GLY A 117 -22.71 7.24 -1.81
CA GLY A 117 -22.72 5.77 -1.87
C GLY A 117 -21.81 5.06 -0.87
N GLY A 118 -21.17 5.77 0.06
CA GLY A 118 -20.40 5.17 1.16
C GLY A 118 -19.04 5.83 1.37
N VAL A 119 -18.14 5.11 2.04
CA VAL A 119 -16.80 5.58 2.37
C VAL A 119 -15.79 5.01 1.38
N GLN A 120 -14.89 5.85 0.91
CA GLN A 120 -13.72 5.44 0.15
C GLN A 120 -12.51 5.41 1.07
N VAL A 121 -11.72 4.33 1.01
CA VAL A 121 -10.45 4.25 1.74
C VAL A 121 -9.30 4.23 0.74
N ARG A 122 -8.25 5.00 1.04
CA ARG A 122 -6.98 5.00 0.31
C ARG A 122 -5.81 4.78 1.26
N LEU A 123 -4.89 3.92 0.86
CA LEU A 123 -3.67 3.61 1.61
C LEU A 123 -2.47 3.96 0.72
N THR A 124 -1.67 4.92 1.15
CA THR A 124 -0.51 5.41 0.40
C THR A 124 0.76 5.07 1.15
N ARG A 125 1.62 4.26 0.54
CA ARG A 125 2.95 3.96 1.06
C ARG A 125 3.90 5.11 0.78
N LEU A 126 4.59 5.54 1.84
CA LEU A 126 5.65 6.52 1.85
C LEU A 126 6.95 5.78 2.17
N VAL A 127 7.94 5.86 1.28
CA VAL A 127 9.26 5.26 1.47
C VAL A 127 10.25 6.38 1.72
N GLU A 128 11.04 6.35 2.79
CA GLU A 128 12.05 7.39 3.01
C GLU A 128 13.14 7.27 1.92
N ASP A 129 13.42 8.38 1.25
CA ASP A 129 14.56 8.44 0.35
C ASP A 129 15.83 8.65 1.20
N GLN A 130 16.71 7.66 1.22
CA GLN A 130 17.98 7.71 1.97
C GLN A 130 18.97 8.74 1.41
N THR A 131 18.75 9.22 0.18
CA THR A 131 19.60 10.21 -0.49
C THR A 131 19.08 11.64 -0.36
N GLU A 132 17.76 11.81 -0.19
CA GLU A 132 17.13 13.08 0.13
C GLU A 132 16.10 12.88 1.26
N HIS A 133 16.53 13.07 2.51
CA HIS A 133 15.63 13.04 3.67
C HIS A 133 14.36 13.88 3.38
N GLY A 134 13.21 13.21 3.34
CA GLY A 134 11.90 13.84 3.14
C GLY A 134 11.33 13.85 1.71
N ARG A 135 11.99 13.27 0.69
CA ARG A 135 11.47 13.21 -0.70
C ARG A 135 11.17 11.81 -1.25
N GLY A 136 10.75 10.92 -0.36
CA GLY A 136 10.08 9.69 -0.77
C GLY A 136 8.90 9.97 -1.71
N LYS A 137 8.89 9.37 -2.91
CA LYS A 137 7.70 9.49 -3.78
C LYS A 137 6.55 8.70 -3.15
N PRO A 138 5.45 9.36 -2.76
CA PRO A 138 4.26 8.63 -2.33
C PRO A 138 3.80 7.71 -3.45
N SER A 139 3.52 6.46 -3.11
CA SER A 139 2.98 5.47 -4.02
C SER A 139 1.77 4.81 -3.38
N ARG A 140 0.69 4.64 -4.14
CA ARG A 140 -0.51 3.98 -3.63
C ARG A 140 -0.23 2.51 -3.39
N ASP A 141 -0.63 2.00 -2.23
CA ASP A 141 -0.47 0.60 -1.88
C ASP A 141 -1.74 -0.19 -2.25
N VAL A 142 -1.88 -0.45 -3.55
CA VAL A 142 -3.05 -1.16 -4.09
C VAL A 142 -3.22 -2.58 -3.55
N ASP A 143 -2.13 -3.20 -3.09
CA ASP A 143 -2.17 -4.55 -2.52
C ASP A 143 -2.76 -4.51 -1.11
N LEU A 144 -2.34 -3.54 -0.30
CA LEU A 144 -2.90 -3.32 1.04
C LEU A 144 -4.37 -2.85 0.98
N GLU A 145 -4.73 -2.01 0.00
CA GLU A 145 -6.12 -1.62 -0.23
C GLU A 145 -7.00 -2.81 -0.67
N LEU A 146 -6.47 -3.71 -1.50
CA LEU A 146 -7.16 -4.92 -1.89
C LEU A 146 -7.33 -5.87 -0.69
N GLU A 147 -6.34 -5.96 0.20
CA GLU A 147 -6.44 -6.72 1.44
C GLU A 147 -7.54 -6.18 2.36
N LEU A 148 -7.63 -4.85 2.49
CA LEU A 148 -8.76 -4.22 3.17
C LEU A 148 -10.10 -4.58 2.51
N ALA A 149 -10.16 -4.55 1.18
CA ALA A 149 -11.36 -4.95 0.45
C ALA A 149 -11.74 -6.42 0.71
N ARG A 150 -10.76 -7.33 0.83
CA ARG A 150 -11.03 -8.74 1.20
C ARG A 150 -11.67 -8.87 2.58
N LEU A 151 -11.28 -8.01 3.53
CA LEU A 151 -11.84 -8.00 4.89
C LEU A 151 -13.26 -7.41 4.90
N LEU A 152 -13.47 -6.28 4.25
CA LEU A 152 -14.71 -5.49 4.37
C LEU A 152 -15.77 -5.81 3.31
N ALA A 153 -15.35 -6.22 2.12
CA ALA A 153 -16.21 -6.46 0.97
C ALA A 153 -15.69 -7.67 0.15
N PRO A 154 -15.67 -8.88 0.72
CA PRO A 154 -15.01 -10.04 0.11
C PRO A 154 -15.54 -10.39 -1.28
N GLN A 155 -16.84 -10.17 -1.54
CA GLN A 155 -17.44 -10.41 -2.85
C GLN A 155 -16.94 -9.42 -3.91
N GLU A 156 -16.82 -8.14 -3.55
CA GLU A 156 -16.27 -7.12 -4.45
C GLU A 156 -14.77 -7.33 -4.67
N ALA A 157 -14.02 -7.68 -3.61
CA ALA A 157 -12.61 -8.04 -3.73
C ALA A 157 -12.42 -9.20 -4.72
N ALA A 158 -13.21 -10.26 -4.60
CA ALA A 158 -13.16 -11.40 -5.53
C ALA A 158 -13.51 -10.99 -6.97
N ARG A 159 -14.50 -10.10 -7.17
CA ARG A 159 -14.83 -9.54 -8.49
C ARG A 159 -13.65 -8.77 -9.09
N ILE A 160 -13.01 -7.91 -8.28
CA ILE A 160 -11.85 -7.13 -8.70
C ILE A 160 -10.70 -8.08 -9.07
N GLU A 161 -10.39 -9.05 -8.22
CA GLU A 161 -9.32 -10.04 -8.46
C GLU A 161 -9.52 -10.86 -9.72
N ALA A 162 -10.76 -11.28 -9.99
CA ALA A 162 -11.10 -12.06 -11.18
C ALA A 162 -10.82 -11.30 -12.48
N GLY A 163 -10.87 -9.96 -12.46
CA GLY A 163 -10.59 -9.12 -13.62
C GLY A 163 -9.12 -8.70 -13.78
N ILE A 164 -8.21 -9.13 -12.89
CA ILE A 164 -6.78 -8.80 -13.00
C ILE A 164 -6.24 -9.33 -14.34
N PRO A 165 -5.57 -8.48 -15.16
CA PRO A 165 -5.00 -8.91 -16.42
C PRO A 165 -3.90 -9.95 -16.19
N LYS A 166 -4.03 -11.11 -16.85
CA LYS A 166 -3.04 -12.20 -16.76
C LYS A 166 -1.81 -11.85 -17.62
N PRO A 167 -0.59 -12.15 -17.14
CA PRO A 167 0.60 -12.06 -17.99
C PRO A 167 0.41 -12.99 -19.20
N ARG A 168 0.67 -12.47 -20.40
CA ARG A 168 0.66 -13.24 -21.65
C ARG A 168 1.99 -13.92 -21.88
#